data_AF-A0A511NB79-F1
#
_entry.id   AF-A0A511NB79-F1
#
_cell.length_a   1.000
_cell.length_b   1.000
_cell.length_c   1.000
_cell.angle_alpha   90.00
_cell.angle_beta   90.00
_cell.angle_gamma   90.00
#
_symmetry.space_group_name_H-M   'P 1'
#
loop_
_entity.id
_entity.type
_entity.pdbx_description
1 polymer ?
#
loop_
_entity_poly.entity_id
_entity_poly.type
_entity_poly.pdbx_seq_one_letter_code
_entity_poly.pdbx_strand_id
1 'polypeptide(L)'
;MILDCSTSQTALESLAGIFQVSEKELRTFFDTLPPAQLYDHRVPPLLPPEDKLWVAFQKKFPQKPHWTGVHWFHLTRVFPGTTFEEGIQPLGDRLHVLWDQLEPLALQHITAANWQDFKRHLAPHHNHDLYNLKIKDRQHWGPYALLVREVAFSPRTLGNHDYLATPEIIEDICVCFHERFGMNLLPQYQQHTQPCIVTFVGPADREDVLPTSLFYAYQSYHNEELTWHANTCFDGEGHLIPATAIRNIMILDP
;
A
#
# COMPACT_ATOMS: atom_id res chain seq x y z
N MET A 1 0.32 16.98 14.99
CA MET A 1 0.36 15.52 15.17
C MET A 1 0.36 14.88 13.79
N ILE A 2 1.10 13.80 13.58
CA ILE A 2 1.05 13.03 12.31
C ILE A 2 0.25 11.75 12.62
N LEU A 3 -0.68 11.39 11.75
CA LEU A 3 -1.42 10.14 11.87
C LEU A 3 -0.49 8.96 11.55
N ASP A 4 -0.41 7.97 12.45
CA ASP A 4 0.53 6.85 12.32
C ASP A 4 -0.14 5.50 12.58
N CYS A 5 -0.41 4.75 11.52
CA CYS A 5 -0.96 3.39 11.60
C CYS A 5 0.10 2.30 11.37
N SER A 6 1.34 2.53 11.82
CA SER A 6 2.41 1.52 11.84
C SER A 6 2.05 0.30 12.69
N THR A 7 1.29 0.52 13.77
CA THR A 7 0.71 -0.48 14.67
C THR A 7 -0.63 0.04 15.20
N SER A 8 -1.42 -0.83 15.82
CA SER A 8 -2.67 -0.42 16.49
C SER A 8 -2.44 0.57 17.64
N GLN A 9 -1.32 0.43 18.37
CA GLN A 9 -0.97 1.33 19.47
C GLN A 9 -0.57 2.73 18.97
N THR A 10 0.26 2.83 17.92
CA THR A 10 0.60 4.14 17.34
C THR A 10 -0.62 4.83 16.72
N ALA A 11 -1.57 4.05 16.18
CA ALA A 11 -2.82 4.59 15.67
C ALA A 11 -3.64 5.22 16.81
N LEU A 12 -3.79 4.53 17.94
CA LEU A 12 -4.46 5.05 19.13
C LEU A 12 -3.79 6.32 19.66
N GLU A 13 -2.47 6.31 19.80
CA GLU A 13 -1.68 7.46 20.29
C GLU A 13 -1.82 8.68 19.39
N SER A 14 -1.69 8.48 18.06
CA SER A 14 -1.81 9.58 17.10
C SER A 14 -3.25 10.10 17.04
N LEU A 15 -4.27 9.24 17.01
CA LEU A 15 -5.68 9.64 17.07
C LEU A 15 -5.99 10.43 18.35
N ALA A 16 -5.52 9.97 19.51
CA ALA A 16 -5.69 10.67 20.78
C ALA A 16 -5.16 12.11 20.70
N GLY A 17 -3.95 12.28 20.17
CA GLY A 17 -3.36 13.61 19.95
C GLY A 17 -4.09 14.46 18.91
N ILE A 18 -4.60 13.86 17.83
CA ILE A 18 -5.33 14.56 16.76
C ILE A 18 -6.66 15.11 17.27
N PHE A 19 -7.38 14.35 18.09
CA PHE A 19 -8.68 14.73 18.65
C PHE A 19 -8.59 15.41 20.02
N GLN A 20 -7.38 15.55 20.58
CA GLN A 20 -7.15 16.13 21.91
C GLN A 20 -7.92 15.40 23.02
N VAL A 21 -7.98 14.08 22.90
CA VAL A 21 -8.54 13.17 23.91
C VAL A 21 -7.43 12.26 24.43
N SER A 22 -7.65 11.62 25.58
CA SER A 22 -6.75 10.57 26.06
C SER A 22 -7.01 9.23 25.38
N GLU A 23 -5.99 8.38 25.30
CA GLU A 23 -6.18 6.97 24.90
C GLU A 23 -7.23 6.25 25.75
N LYS A 24 -7.29 6.58 27.05
CA LYS A 24 -8.29 6.02 27.96
C LYS A 24 -9.71 6.38 27.53
N GLU A 25 -9.94 7.62 27.09
CA GLU A 25 -11.25 8.06 26.57
C GLU A 25 -11.60 7.37 25.26
N LEU A 26 -10.63 7.15 24.37
CA LEU A 26 -10.83 6.37 23.14
C LEU A 26 -11.26 4.93 23.45
N ARG A 27 -10.52 4.24 24.33
CA ARG A 27 -10.85 2.86 24.74
C ARG A 27 -12.22 2.79 25.41
N THR A 28 -12.50 3.72 26.32
CA THR A 28 -13.82 3.83 26.97
C THR A 28 -14.93 4.09 25.94
N PHE A 29 -14.67 4.83 24.86
CA PHE A 29 -15.62 4.98 23.77
C PHE A 29 -15.82 3.67 23.00
N PHE A 30 -14.75 2.93 22.70
CA PHE A 30 -14.85 1.64 22.04
C PHE A 30 -15.67 0.62 22.85
N ASP A 31 -15.57 0.65 24.18
CA ASP A 31 -16.41 -0.17 25.07
C ASP A 31 -17.92 0.17 24.98
N THR A 32 -18.27 1.41 24.64
CA THR A 32 -19.68 1.82 24.51
C THR A 32 -20.36 1.30 23.25
N LEU A 33 -19.58 0.79 22.28
CA LEU A 33 -20.09 0.34 21.00
C LEU A 33 -19.49 -1.04 20.65
N PRO A 34 -20.07 -2.16 21.14
CA PRO A 34 -19.59 -3.50 20.83
C PRO A 34 -19.68 -3.85 19.33
N PRO A 35 -18.81 -4.72 18.79
CA PRO A 35 -18.77 -5.05 17.36
C PRO A 35 -20.13 -5.49 16.79
N ALA A 36 -20.91 -6.26 17.55
CA ALA A 36 -22.25 -6.71 17.17
C ALA A 36 -23.22 -5.57 16.82
N GLN A 37 -23.00 -4.35 17.32
CA GLN A 37 -23.81 -3.17 17.00
C GLN A 37 -23.39 -2.50 15.69
N LEU A 38 -22.12 -2.60 15.30
CA LEU A 38 -21.63 -2.05 14.03
C LEU A 38 -22.04 -2.92 12.83
N TYR A 39 -22.01 -4.24 13.01
CA TYR A 39 -22.26 -5.23 11.97
C TYR A 39 -23.68 -5.82 11.97
N ASP A 40 -24.72 -5.11 12.43
CA ASP A 40 -26.08 -5.70 12.43
C ASP A 40 -26.53 -6.09 11.00
N HIS A 41 -26.43 -7.39 10.69
CA HIS A 41 -26.72 -7.96 9.37
C HIS A 41 -28.22 -8.13 9.09
N ARG A 42 -29.08 -7.86 10.08
CA ARG A 42 -30.54 -8.01 9.92
C ARG A 42 -31.16 -6.88 9.11
N VAL A 43 -30.45 -5.77 8.94
CA VAL A 43 -30.85 -4.63 8.12
C VAL A 43 -29.67 -4.26 7.22
N PRO A 44 -29.85 -4.12 5.90
CA PRO A 44 -28.81 -3.58 5.04
C PRO A 44 -28.30 -2.27 5.63
N PRO A 45 -26.99 -2.17 5.93
CA PRO A 45 -26.49 -1.01 6.64
C PRO A 45 -26.59 0.22 5.73
N LEU A 46 -27.21 1.29 6.23
CA LEU A 46 -27.29 2.57 5.52
C LEU A 46 -25.91 3.21 5.30
N LEU A 47 -24.93 2.81 6.12
CA LEU A 47 -23.55 3.30 6.12
C LEU A 47 -22.57 2.14 6.38
N PRO A 48 -21.36 2.17 5.79
CA PRO A 48 -20.24 1.31 6.19
C PRO A 48 -19.95 1.35 7.71
N PRO A 49 -19.36 0.29 8.29
CA PRO A 49 -19.11 0.20 9.74
C PRO A 49 -18.17 1.30 10.29
N GLU A 50 -17.14 1.69 9.54
CA GLU A 50 -16.23 2.81 9.82
C GLU A 50 -16.98 4.14 9.90
N ASP A 51 -17.94 4.37 9.00
CA ASP A 51 -18.77 5.58 8.99
C ASP A 51 -19.74 5.61 10.17
N LYS A 52 -20.32 4.46 10.54
CA LYS A 52 -21.16 4.35 11.74
C LYS A 52 -20.37 4.67 13.00
N LEU A 53 -19.17 4.09 13.12
CA LEU A 53 -18.26 4.36 14.23
C LEU A 53 -17.89 5.84 14.27
N TRP A 54 -17.56 6.42 13.12
CA TRP A 54 -17.20 7.83 12.97
C TRP A 54 -18.32 8.78 13.40
N VAL A 55 -19.56 8.52 12.96
CA VAL A 55 -20.74 9.31 13.37
C VAL A 55 -20.96 9.23 14.88
N ALA A 56 -20.81 8.04 15.48
CA ALA A 56 -20.91 7.88 16.92
C ALA A 56 -19.79 8.62 17.67
N PHE A 57 -18.57 8.57 17.12
CA PHE A 57 -17.39 9.24 17.66
C PHE A 57 -17.56 10.76 17.65
N GLN A 58 -17.93 11.34 16.52
CA GLN A 58 -18.13 12.79 16.37
C GLN A 58 -19.24 13.34 17.28
N LYS A 59 -20.28 12.54 17.57
CA LYS A 59 -21.31 12.92 18.55
C LYS A 59 -20.76 13.03 19.97
N LYS A 60 -19.80 12.17 20.33
CA LYS A 60 -19.18 12.14 21.65
C LYS A 60 -18.04 13.14 21.79
N PHE A 61 -17.25 13.30 20.73
CA PHE A 61 -16.07 14.16 20.65
C PHE A 61 -16.23 15.12 19.48
N PRO A 62 -16.96 16.24 19.65
CA PRO A 62 -17.25 17.18 18.57
C PRO A 62 -16.06 18.10 18.23
N GLN A 63 -14.92 17.93 18.89
CA GLN A 63 -13.72 18.74 18.64
C GLN A 63 -13.22 18.53 17.21
N LYS A 64 -12.83 19.63 16.56
CA LYS A 64 -12.24 19.55 15.22
C LYS A 64 -10.86 18.89 15.30
N PRO A 65 -10.59 17.83 14.50
CA PRO A 65 -9.28 17.21 14.47
C PRO A 65 -8.20 18.17 13.99
N HIS A 66 -6.98 18.01 14.51
CA HIS A 66 -5.80 18.74 14.04
C HIS A 66 -4.61 17.81 13.81
N TRP A 67 -4.18 17.70 12.56
CA TRP A 67 -3.03 16.91 12.15
C TRP A 67 -2.27 17.59 11.01
N THR A 68 -1.01 17.21 10.83
CA THR A 68 -0.07 17.87 9.92
C THR A 68 0.45 16.95 8.83
N GLY A 69 0.16 15.65 8.90
CA GLY A 69 0.48 14.68 7.86
C GLY A 69 0.00 13.28 8.23
N VAL A 70 0.24 12.34 7.33
CA VAL A 70 -0.13 10.93 7.47
C VAL A 70 1.07 10.06 7.11
N HIS A 71 1.38 9.05 7.92
CA HIS A 71 2.32 7.99 7.55
C HIS A 71 1.67 7.05 6.54
N TRP A 72 2.35 6.85 5.42
CA TRP A 72 1.97 5.91 4.36
C TRP A 72 3.04 4.85 4.17
N PHE A 73 2.62 3.62 3.85
CA PHE A 73 3.48 2.45 3.70
C PHE A 73 3.51 1.98 2.24
N HIS A 74 4.56 2.37 1.51
CA HIS A 74 4.80 1.88 0.15
C HIS A 74 5.44 0.49 0.22
N LEU A 75 4.76 -0.50 -0.38
CA LEU A 75 5.19 -1.89 -0.40
C LEU A 75 5.82 -2.21 -1.75
N THR A 76 7.00 -2.82 -1.75
CA THR A 76 7.72 -3.14 -2.99
C THR A 76 8.79 -4.20 -2.76
N ARG A 77 9.56 -4.50 -3.80
CA ARG A 77 10.82 -5.25 -3.72
C ARG A 77 11.97 -4.42 -4.26
N VAL A 78 13.13 -4.57 -3.64
CA VAL A 78 14.32 -3.80 -3.99
C VAL A 78 15.54 -4.70 -4.15
N PHE A 79 16.47 -4.30 -5.02
CA PHE A 79 17.77 -4.94 -5.07
C PHE A 79 18.60 -4.54 -3.84
N PRO A 80 19.49 -5.43 -3.35
CA PRO A 80 20.40 -5.12 -2.26
C PRO A 80 21.16 -3.80 -2.51
N GLY A 81 21.24 -2.96 -1.48
CA GLY A 81 21.90 -1.65 -1.54
C GLY A 81 21.02 -0.49 -2.03
N THR A 82 19.74 -0.71 -2.32
CA THR A 82 18.81 0.39 -2.64
C THR A 82 18.63 1.32 -1.43
N THR A 83 18.85 2.63 -1.61
CA THR A 83 18.80 3.64 -0.54
C THR A 83 17.62 4.62 -0.62
N PHE A 84 16.90 4.66 -1.75
CA PHE A 84 15.83 5.65 -2.03
C PHE A 84 16.29 7.13 -1.96
N GLU A 85 17.56 7.41 -2.24
CA GLU A 85 18.10 8.79 -2.32
C GLU A 85 17.38 9.66 -3.36
N GLU A 86 16.88 9.06 -4.44
CA GLU A 86 16.09 9.73 -5.47
C GLU A 86 14.60 9.85 -5.11
N GLY A 87 14.19 9.34 -3.95
CA GLY A 87 12.79 9.23 -3.54
C GLY A 87 12.08 8.00 -4.14
N ILE A 88 10.75 7.99 -4.02
CA ILE A 88 9.88 6.95 -4.61
C ILE A 88 9.34 7.48 -5.94
N GLN A 89 9.92 7.01 -7.04
CA GLN A 89 9.56 7.45 -8.38
C GLN A 89 8.26 6.80 -8.86
N PRO A 90 7.45 7.52 -9.65
CA PRO A 90 6.31 6.95 -10.34
C PRO A 90 6.76 5.93 -11.41
N LEU A 91 5.85 5.01 -11.80
CA LEU A 91 6.15 3.94 -12.75
C LEU A 91 6.77 4.45 -14.05
N GLY A 92 6.20 5.49 -14.66
CA GLY A 92 6.67 6.00 -15.95
C GLY A 92 8.13 6.45 -15.92
N ASP A 93 8.57 7.05 -14.81
CA ASP A 93 9.95 7.51 -14.64
C ASP A 93 10.89 6.36 -14.34
N ARG A 94 10.41 5.31 -13.64
CA ARG A 94 11.22 4.17 -13.21
C ARG A 94 11.23 2.99 -14.20
N LEU A 95 10.38 3.01 -15.22
CA LEU A 95 10.18 1.87 -16.14
C LEU A 95 11.48 1.40 -16.80
N HIS A 96 12.35 2.33 -17.21
CA HIS A 96 13.64 2.00 -17.83
C HIS A 96 14.55 1.25 -16.84
N VAL A 97 14.62 1.70 -15.59
CA VAL A 97 15.37 1.03 -14.51
C VAL A 97 14.87 -0.39 -14.28
N LEU A 98 13.55 -0.61 -14.30
CA LEU A 98 12.97 -1.95 -14.13
C LEU A 98 13.40 -2.88 -15.27
N TRP A 99 13.40 -2.41 -16.51
CA TRP A 99 13.88 -3.20 -17.64
C TRP A 99 15.37 -3.52 -17.54
N ASP A 100 16.19 -2.55 -17.13
CA ASP A 100 17.63 -2.74 -16.98
C ASP A 100 17.96 -3.70 -15.82
N GLN A 101 17.13 -3.73 -14.78
CA GLN A 101 17.21 -4.69 -13.68
C GLN A 101 16.82 -6.11 -14.09
N LEU A 102 15.87 -6.28 -15.01
CA LEU A 102 15.44 -7.59 -15.51
C LEU A 102 16.38 -8.15 -16.59
N GLU A 103 17.11 -7.30 -17.30
CA GLU A 103 17.99 -7.72 -18.40
C GLU A 103 19.02 -8.78 -17.99
N PRO A 104 19.82 -8.61 -16.91
CA PRO A 104 20.78 -9.64 -16.50
C PRO A 104 20.14 -10.99 -16.15
N LEU A 105 18.87 -11.01 -15.74
CA LEU A 105 18.13 -12.24 -15.46
C LEU A 105 17.68 -12.90 -16.78
N ALA A 106 17.16 -12.11 -17.71
CA ALA A 106 16.73 -12.57 -19.02
C ALA A 106 17.90 -13.14 -19.86
N LEU A 107 19.07 -12.50 -19.81
CA LEU A 107 20.25 -12.90 -20.59
C LEU A 107 20.87 -14.23 -20.17
N GLN A 108 20.43 -14.81 -19.04
CA GLN A 108 20.79 -16.18 -18.66
C GLN A 108 20.08 -17.22 -19.55
N HIS A 109 19.01 -16.82 -20.24
CA HIS A 109 18.15 -17.72 -21.02
C HIS A 109 18.09 -17.38 -22.50
N ILE A 110 18.25 -16.10 -22.86
CA ILE A 110 18.12 -15.61 -24.24
C ILE A 110 19.28 -14.70 -24.63
N THR A 111 19.42 -14.45 -25.93
CA THR A 111 20.40 -13.49 -26.45
C THR A 111 19.98 -12.04 -26.20
N ALA A 112 20.95 -11.12 -26.20
CA ALA A 112 20.67 -9.68 -26.14
C ALA A 112 19.77 -9.21 -27.29
N ALA A 113 19.91 -9.77 -28.49
CA ALA A 113 19.03 -9.46 -29.61
C ALA A 113 17.57 -9.85 -29.33
N ASN A 114 17.34 -11.04 -28.76
CA ASN A 114 15.99 -11.48 -28.39
C ASN A 114 15.40 -10.63 -27.26
N TRP A 115 16.22 -10.22 -26.28
CA TRP A 115 15.75 -9.35 -25.19
C TRP A 115 15.34 -7.96 -25.69
N GLN A 116 16.15 -7.36 -26.56
CA GLN A 116 15.85 -6.06 -27.14
C GLN A 116 14.61 -6.11 -28.04
N ASP A 117 14.39 -7.22 -28.75
CA ASP A 117 13.15 -7.43 -29.48
C ASP A 117 11.94 -7.64 -28.55
N PHE A 118 12.11 -8.37 -27.45
CA PHE A 118 11.06 -8.55 -26.44
C PHE A 118 10.62 -7.24 -25.80
N LYS A 119 11.57 -6.35 -25.42
CA LYS A 119 11.26 -5.02 -24.87
C LYS A 119 10.38 -4.18 -25.80
N ARG A 120 10.53 -4.36 -27.13
CA ARG A 120 9.74 -3.64 -28.15
C ARG A 120 8.42 -4.33 -28.46
N HIS A 121 8.40 -5.65 -28.34
CA HIS A 121 7.30 -6.52 -28.76
C HIS A 121 7.02 -7.56 -27.67
N LEU A 122 6.30 -7.14 -26.62
CA LEU A 122 5.78 -8.06 -25.62
C LEU A 122 4.83 -9.06 -26.30
N ALA A 123 4.77 -10.29 -25.79
CA ALA A 123 3.88 -11.31 -26.34
C ALA A 123 2.41 -10.88 -26.22
N PRO A 124 1.56 -11.17 -27.23
CA PRO A 124 0.14 -10.89 -27.13
C PRO A 124 -0.50 -11.80 -26.08
N HIS A 125 -0.69 -11.26 -24.88
CA HIS A 125 -1.28 -11.91 -23.72
C HIS A 125 -2.11 -10.88 -22.94
N HIS A 126 -3.03 -11.32 -22.07
CA HIS A 126 -3.80 -10.41 -21.23
C HIS A 126 -2.89 -9.47 -20.40
N ASN A 127 -1.75 -9.97 -19.91
CA ASN A 127 -0.76 -9.16 -19.19
C ASN A 127 -0.07 -8.10 -20.08
N HIS A 128 -0.01 -8.30 -21.39
CA HIS A 128 0.44 -7.24 -22.30
C HIS A 128 -0.58 -6.09 -22.37
N ASP A 129 -1.87 -6.39 -22.28
CA ASP A 129 -2.91 -5.35 -22.20
C ASP A 129 -2.84 -4.61 -20.85
N LEU A 130 -2.66 -5.33 -19.73
CA LEU A 130 -2.45 -4.73 -18.41
C LEU A 130 -1.18 -3.87 -18.34
N TYR A 131 -0.07 -4.37 -18.88
CA TYR A 131 1.18 -3.61 -19.03
C TYR A 131 0.93 -2.32 -19.81
N ASN A 132 0.30 -2.42 -20.99
CA ASN A 132 0.00 -1.27 -21.84
C ASN A 132 -0.91 -0.25 -21.18
N LEU A 133 -1.94 -0.70 -20.46
CA LEU A 133 -2.82 0.17 -19.68
C LEU A 133 -1.98 1.00 -18.70
N LYS A 134 -1.13 0.33 -17.91
CA LYS A 134 -0.28 0.97 -16.89
C LYS A 134 0.72 1.95 -17.49
N ILE A 135 1.40 1.61 -18.59
CA ILE A 135 2.46 2.49 -19.13
C ILE A 135 1.94 3.65 -19.99
N LYS A 136 0.68 3.60 -20.46
CA LYS A 136 0.09 4.65 -21.31
C LYS A 136 -0.70 5.70 -20.54
N ASP A 137 -1.16 5.37 -19.34
CA ASP A 137 -1.93 6.28 -18.51
C ASP A 137 -1.20 6.57 -17.19
N ARG A 138 -0.92 7.85 -16.96
CA ARG A 138 -0.25 8.35 -15.76
C ARG A 138 -1.07 8.08 -14.49
N GLN A 139 -2.38 7.91 -14.59
CA GLN A 139 -3.24 7.53 -13.46
C GLN A 139 -2.84 6.18 -12.84
N HIS A 140 -2.09 5.35 -13.57
CA HIS A 140 -1.62 4.05 -13.09
C HIS A 140 -0.18 4.06 -12.57
N TRP A 141 0.45 5.25 -12.44
CA TRP A 141 1.87 5.32 -12.15
C TRP A 141 2.21 5.40 -10.66
N GLY A 142 1.22 5.55 -9.78
CA GLY A 142 1.44 5.73 -8.34
C GLY A 142 2.41 6.89 -8.04
N PRO A 143 3.29 6.78 -7.04
CA PRO A 143 3.47 5.64 -6.14
C PRO A 143 2.24 5.36 -5.29
N TYR A 144 1.94 4.07 -5.09
CA TYR A 144 0.86 3.62 -4.24
C TYR A 144 1.37 3.24 -2.85
N ALA A 145 0.56 3.47 -1.83
CA ALA A 145 0.89 3.08 -0.46
C ALA A 145 -0.36 2.78 0.36
N LEU A 146 -0.20 2.05 1.46
CA LEU A 146 -1.28 1.71 2.38
C LEU A 146 -1.28 2.64 3.58
N LEU A 147 -2.47 2.89 4.15
CA LEU A 147 -2.61 3.61 5.41
C LEU A 147 -2.16 2.74 6.59
N VAL A 148 -2.58 1.47 6.63
CA VAL A 148 -2.30 0.55 7.73
C VAL A 148 -1.19 -0.42 7.33
N ARG A 149 -0.09 -0.43 8.08
CA ARG A 149 1.08 -1.27 7.76
C ARG A 149 0.78 -2.76 7.87
N GLU A 150 -0.02 -3.18 8.85
CA GLU A 150 -0.34 -4.59 9.11
C GLU A 150 -1.03 -5.27 7.92
N VAL A 151 -1.77 -4.50 7.11
CA VAL A 151 -2.40 -4.98 5.86
C VAL A 151 -1.40 -5.53 4.86
N ALA A 152 -0.16 -5.05 4.88
CA ALA A 152 0.92 -5.54 4.01
C ALA A 152 1.16 -7.05 4.17
N PHE A 153 0.85 -7.61 5.34
CA PHE A 153 1.10 -9.02 5.66
C PHE A 153 -0.16 -9.89 5.54
N SER A 154 -1.28 -9.33 5.10
CA SER A 154 -2.53 -10.06 4.86
C SER A 154 -3.21 -9.65 3.54
N PRO A 155 -2.49 -9.62 2.40
CA PRO A 155 -3.00 -9.06 1.15
C PRO A 155 -4.25 -9.80 0.65
N ARG A 156 -4.28 -11.14 0.75
CA ARG A 156 -5.41 -11.97 0.31
C ARG A 156 -6.70 -11.71 1.08
N THR A 157 -6.60 -11.57 2.40
CA THR A 157 -7.76 -11.32 3.28
C THR A 157 -8.42 -9.99 2.94
N LEU A 158 -7.64 -9.03 2.48
CA LEU A 158 -8.06 -7.65 2.25
C LEU A 158 -8.22 -7.29 0.77
N GLY A 159 -8.09 -8.27 -0.12
CA GLY A 159 -8.26 -8.08 -1.56
C GLY A 159 -7.16 -7.23 -2.22
N ASN A 160 -6.02 -7.07 -1.56
CA ASN A 160 -4.87 -6.31 -2.08
C ASN A 160 -3.92 -7.24 -2.84
N HIS A 161 -3.20 -6.67 -3.81
CA HIS A 161 -2.06 -7.33 -4.42
C HIS A 161 -0.93 -7.54 -3.40
N ASP A 162 -0.21 -8.65 -3.52
CA ASP A 162 0.94 -8.94 -2.65
C ASP A 162 2.21 -8.27 -3.20
N TYR A 163 2.31 -6.95 -2.98
CA TYR A 163 3.44 -6.15 -3.43
C TYR A 163 4.77 -6.51 -2.74
N LEU A 164 4.73 -7.19 -1.58
CA LEU A 164 5.92 -7.73 -0.93
C LEU A 164 6.41 -9.00 -1.63
N ALA A 165 5.50 -9.81 -2.17
CA ALA A 165 5.84 -10.94 -3.03
C ALA A 165 6.36 -10.48 -4.38
N THR A 166 5.66 -9.61 -5.12
CA THR A 166 6.14 -9.01 -6.39
C THR A 166 5.30 -7.79 -6.80
N PRO A 167 5.90 -6.69 -7.32
CA PRO A 167 5.15 -5.61 -7.95
C PRO A 167 4.42 -6.05 -9.24
N GLU A 168 3.15 -5.68 -9.42
CA GLU A 168 2.34 -6.13 -10.57
C GLU A 168 2.99 -5.90 -11.95
N ILE A 169 3.70 -4.77 -12.15
CA ILE A 169 4.36 -4.50 -13.43
C ILE A 169 5.46 -5.53 -13.75
N ILE A 170 6.13 -6.06 -12.73
CA ILE A 170 7.14 -7.11 -12.89
C ILE A 170 6.45 -8.43 -13.26
N GLU A 171 5.31 -8.74 -12.63
CA GLU A 171 4.51 -9.90 -13.00
C GLU A 171 4.05 -9.82 -14.45
N ASP A 172 3.53 -8.67 -14.88
CA ASP A 172 3.05 -8.44 -16.23
C ASP A 172 4.16 -8.69 -17.28
N ILE A 173 5.37 -8.18 -17.02
CA ILE A 173 6.54 -8.40 -17.88
C ILE A 173 6.96 -9.88 -17.84
N CYS A 174 7.05 -10.49 -16.65
CA CYS A 174 7.53 -11.87 -16.50
C CYS A 174 6.59 -12.90 -17.14
N VAL A 175 5.27 -12.69 -17.05
CA VAL A 175 4.29 -13.54 -17.73
C VAL A 175 4.44 -13.42 -19.24
N CYS A 176 4.55 -12.19 -19.78
CA CYS A 176 4.78 -12.01 -21.22
C CYS A 176 6.09 -12.66 -21.69
N PHE A 177 7.14 -12.64 -20.85
CA PHE A 177 8.41 -13.30 -21.14
C PHE A 177 8.26 -14.83 -21.17
N HIS A 178 7.52 -15.38 -20.20
CA HIS A 178 7.23 -16.81 -20.13
C HIS A 178 6.44 -17.29 -21.35
N GLU A 179 5.38 -16.59 -21.73
CA GLU A 179 4.58 -16.93 -22.92
C GLU A 179 5.43 -16.94 -24.20
N ARG A 180 6.41 -16.04 -24.28
CA ARG A 180 7.26 -15.92 -25.48
C ARG A 180 8.37 -16.96 -25.56
N PHE A 181 9.04 -17.23 -24.44
CA PHE A 181 10.28 -17.99 -24.41
C PHE A 181 10.20 -19.29 -23.60
N GLY A 182 9.08 -19.57 -22.94
CA GLY A 182 8.87 -20.73 -22.07
C GLY A 182 9.60 -20.65 -20.72
N MET A 183 10.21 -19.52 -20.39
CA MET A 183 11.08 -19.34 -19.21
C MET A 183 10.46 -18.37 -18.21
N ASN A 184 10.50 -18.66 -16.92
CA ASN A 184 9.91 -17.81 -15.89
C ASN A 184 10.98 -16.98 -15.16
N LEU A 185 10.97 -15.66 -15.35
CA LEU A 185 11.91 -14.74 -14.69
C LEU A 185 11.52 -14.41 -13.25
N LEU A 186 10.26 -14.64 -12.86
CA LEU A 186 9.73 -14.21 -11.58
C LEU A 186 10.47 -14.80 -10.37
N PRO A 187 10.80 -16.12 -10.32
CA PRO A 187 11.59 -16.67 -9.23
C PRO A 187 13.00 -16.07 -9.15
N GLN A 188 13.62 -15.79 -10.30
CA GLN A 188 14.95 -15.16 -10.32
C GLN A 188 14.90 -13.72 -9.81
N TYR A 189 13.87 -12.96 -10.20
CA TYR A 189 13.65 -11.62 -9.68
C TYR A 189 13.47 -11.64 -8.15
N GLN A 190 12.64 -12.55 -7.64
CA GLN A 190 12.42 -12.72 -6.20
C GLN A 190 13.69 -13.13 -5.46
N GLN A 191 14.53 -13.98 -6.04
CA GLN A 191 15.82 -14.38 -5.44
C GLN A 191 16.85 -13.25 -5.37
N HIS A 192 16.81 -12.29 -6.29
CA HIS A 192 17.77 -11.18 -6.37
C HIS A 192 17.25 -9.87 -5.76
N THR A 193 16.03 -9.88 -5.21
CA THR A 193 15.41 -8.73 -4.56
C THR A 193 14.90 -9.10 -3.18
N GLN A 194 14.70 -8.11 -2.33
CA GLN A 194 14.17 -8.28 -0.98
C GLN A 194 12.85 -7.51 -0.85
N PRO A 195 11.84 -8.06 -0.15
CA PRO A 195 10.65 -7.29 0.18
C PRO A 195 11.02 -6.08 1.03
N CYS A 196 10.36 -4.95 0.77
CA CYS A 196 10.67 -3.67 1.35
C CYS A 196 9.40 -2.88 1.64
N ILE A 197 9.36 -2.27 2.82
CA ILE A 197 8.36 -1.28 3.20
C ILE A 197 9.07 0.07 3.35
N VAL A 198 8.67 1.05 2.54
CA VAL A 198 9.13 2.44 2.67
C VAL A 198 8.03 3.25 3.33
N THR A 199 8.33 3.79 4.50
CA THR A 199 7.43 4.70 5.21
C THR A 199 7.76 6.14 4.84
N PHE A 200 6.75 6.90 4.40
CA PHE A 200 6.88 8.33 4.14
C PHE A 200 5.71 9.10 4.75
N VAL A 201 5.88 10.42 4.90
CA VAL A 201 4.80 11.31 5.37
C VAL A 201 4.20 12.04 4.18
N GLY A 202 2.90 11.81 3.97
CA GLY A 202 2.07 12.56 3.02
C GLY A 202 1.34 13.73 3.67
N PRO A 203 0.68 14.56 2.85
CA PRO A 203 -0.11 15.70 3.33
C PRO A 203 -1.31 15.29 4.19
N ALA A 204 -1.82 16.25 4.97
CA ALA A 204 -3.02 16.14 5.79
C ALA A 204 -4.27 16.69 5.06
N ASP A 205 -4.51 16.23 3.84
CA ASP A 205 -5.55 16.74 2.92
C ASP A 205 -6.73 15.77 2.72
N ARG A 206 -6.57 14.52 3.14
CA ARG A 206 -7.56 13.45 3.09
C ARG A 206 -8.27 13.33 4.44
N GLU A 207 -9.58 13.63 4.51
CA GLU A 207 -10.35 13.49 5.75
C GLU A 207 -10.75 12.04 6.05
N ASP A 208 -10.87 11.20 5.03
CA ASP A 208 -11.30 9.80 5.11
C ASP A 208 -10.28 8.87 5.80
N VAL A 209 -9.03 9.32 5.96
CA VAL A 209 -8.03 8.59 6.75
C VAL A 209 -8.39 8.51 8.24
N LEU A 210 -9.09 9.51 8.77
CA LEU A 210 -9.46 9.54 10.19
C LEU A 210 -10.52 8.48 10.57
N PRO A 211 -11.68 8.37 9.89
CA PRO A 211 -12.62 7.29 10.16
C PRO A 211 -11.99 5.91 9.92
N THR A 212 -11.18 5.76 8.88
CA THR A 212 -10.47 4.51 8.57
C THR A 212 -9.50 4.11 9.69
N SER A 213 -8.64 5.03 10.15
CA SER A 213 -7.71 4.78 11.25
C SER A 213 -8.41 4.53 12.59
N LEU A 214 -9.50 5.25 12.86
CA LEU A 214 -10.33 5.02 14.05
C LEU A 214 -10.91 3.61 14.02
N PHE A 215 -11.39 3.17 12.86
CA PHE A 215 -11.94 1.83 12.68
C PHE A 215 -10.87 0.74 12.80
N TYR A 216 -9.68 0.96 12.25
CA TYR A 216 -8.53 0.09 12.46
C TYR A 216 -8.17 -0.07 13.94
N ALA A 217 -8.05 1.04 14.67
CA ALA A 217 -7.78 1.03 16.10
C ALA A 217 -8.88 0.32 16.90
N TYR A 218 -10.15 0.51 16.49
CA TYR A 218 -11.31 -0.15 17.08
C TYR A 218 -11.31 -1.66 16.86
N GLN A 219 -11.09 -2.14 15.63
CA GLN A 219 -11.03 -3.57 15.34
C GLN A 219 -9.90 -4.23 16.12
N SER A 220 -8.73 -3.60 16.13
CA SER A 220 -7.56 -4.07 16.89
C SER A 220 -7.85 -4.13 18.39
N TYR A 221 -8.56 -3.14 18.95
CA TYR A 221 -8.92 -3.11 20.37
C TYR A 221 -9.82 -4.27 20.78
N HIS A 222 -10.78 -4.62 19.92
CA HIS A 222 -11.70 -5.75 20.16
C HIS A 222 -11.14 -7.11 19.73
N ASN A 223 -9.90 -7.16 19.23
CA ASN A 223 -9.30 -8.37 18.63
C ASN A 223 -10.13 -8.94 17.48
N GLU A 224 -10.76 -8.07 16.69
CA GLU A 224 -11.46 -8.44 15.46
C GLU A 224 -10.47 -8.62 14.31
N GLU A 225 -10.83 -9.45 13.34
CA GLU A 225 -10.06 -9.55 12.09
C GLU A 225 -10.14 -8.24 11.31
N LEU A 226 -9.01 -7.81 10.74
CA LEU A 226 -8.98 -6.62 9.90
C LEU A 226 -9.81 -6.85 8.64
N THR A 227 -10.67 -5.89 8.33
CA THR A 227 -11.47 -5.88 7.11
C THR A 227 -10.99 -4.80 6.15
N TRP A 228 -11.44 -4.83 4.90
CA TRP A 228 -11.05 -3.83 3.90
C TRP A 228 -11.41 -2.39 4.31
N HIS A 229 -12.42 -2.21 5.16
CA HIS A 229 -12.79 -0.92 5.76
C HIS A 229 -11.76 -0.35 6.74
N ALA A 230 -10.83 -1.17 7.24
CA ALA A 230 -9.76 -0.74 8.15
C ALA A 230 -8.52 -0.24 7.40
N ASN A 231 -8.59 -0.06 6.08
CA ASN A 231 -7.49 0.48 5.31
C ASN A 231 -7.99 1.31 4.13
N THR A 232 -7.18 2.29 3.73
CA THR A 232 -7.30 2.98 2.46
C THR A 232 -5.92 3.08 1.82
N CYS A 233 -5.91 3.38 0.52
CA CYS A 233 -4.68 3.60 -0.23
C CYS A 233 -4.39 5.08 -0.42
N PHE A 234 -3.11 5.38 -0.58
CA PHE A 234 -2.56 6.60 -1.13
C PHE A 234 -2.23 6.37 -2.60
N ASP A 235 -2.48 7.39 -3.41
CA ASP A 235 -2.04 7.48 -4.80
C ASP A 235 -1.27 8.79 -4.99
N GLY A 236 -0.03 8.70 -5.46
CA GLY A 236 0.79 9.86 -5.81
C GLY A 236 0.42 10.50 -7.15
N GLU A 237 -0.50 9.92 -7.92
CA GLU A 237 -1.00 10.42 -9.22
C GLU A 237 0.14 10.69 -10.24
N GLY A 238 1.13 9.80 -10.21
CA GLY A 238 2.34 9.89 -11.02
C GLY A 238 3.39 10.85 -10.48
N HIS A 239 3.25 11.43 -9.29
CA HIS A 239 4.23 12.37 -8.74
C HIS A 239 5.27 11.67 -7.86
N LEU A 240 6.50 12.18 -7.92
CA LEU A 240 7.60 11.75 -7.07
C LEU A 240 7.26 11.97 -5.59
N ILE A 241 7.48 10.95 -4.76
CA ILE A 241 7.61 11.15 -3.31
C ILE A 241 9.08 11.47 -3.02
N PRO A 242 9.42 12.70 -2.59
CA PRO A 242 10.81 13.11 -2.42
C PRO A 242 11.46 12.33 -1.27
N ALA A 243 12.78 12.10 -1.36
CA ALA A 243 13.54 11.45 -0.28
C ALA A 243 13.37 12.14 1.08
N THR A 244 13.17 13.46 1.09
CA THR A 244 12.91 14.24 2.31
C THR A 244 11.56 13.94 2.98
N ALA A 245 10.62 13.29 2.29
CA ALA A 245 9.36 12.80 2.86
C ALA A 245 9.50 11.39 3.46
N ILE A 246 10.52 10.63 3.06
CA ILE A 246 10.80 9.30 3.61
C ILE A 246 11.24 9.41 5.06
N ARG A 247 10.74 8.50 5.90
CA ARG A 247 11.03 8.44 7.35
C ARG A 247 11.73 7.15 7.74
N ASN A 248 11.40 6.06 7.07
CA ASN A 248 11.94 4.75 7.38
C ASN A 248 11.95 3.87 6.13
N ILE A 249 12.95 2.99 6.05
CA ILE A 249 13.06 1.94 5.04
C ILE A 249 13.27 0.63 5.79
N MET A 250 12.36 -0.31 5.61
CA MET A 250 12.39 -1.61 6.28
C MET A 250 12.55 -2.69 5.22
N ILE A 251 13.74 -3.29 5.17
CA ILE A 251 13.99 -4.51 4.40
C ILE A 251 13.49 -5.68 5.24
N LEU A 252 12.67 -6.53 4.63
CA LEU A 252 12.14 -7.72 5.26
C LEU A 252 13.01 -8.92 4.89
N ASP A 253 13.10 -9.88 5.82
CA ASP A 253 13.71 -11.17 5.53
C ASP A 253 12.88 -11.90 4.46
N PRO A 254 13.53 -12.62 3.53
CA PRO A 254 12.88 -13.31 2.41
C PRO A 254 12.02 -14.50 2.84
#